data_AF-X1JH01-F1
#
_entry.id   AF-X1JH01-F1
#
_cell.length_a   1.000
_cell.length_b   1.000
_cell.length_c   1.000
_cell.angle_alpha   90.00
_cell.angle_beta   90.00
_cell.angle_gamma   90.00
#
_symmetry.space_group_name_H-M   'P 1'
#
loop_
_entity.id
_entity.type
_entity.pdbx_description
1 polymer ?
#
loop_
_entity_poly.entity_id
_entity_poly.type
_entity_poly.pdbx_seq_one_letter_code
_entity_poly.pdbx_strand_id
1 'polypeptide(L)'
;VPCTLMSMMSEAMVPSACEVDITGLLGMYILQLASGGPSALLDWNNNYGADPDKCVLFHCSNVPRSFFKSSRMDYQEIIAGAVGKDNTYGTVVGRIAPGKATFCRTTTDDSAGVISVYVGEGEFTNDKLDTFGGYGVMKIPDLQILCQYICIMGFEHHVAVNLSQKADAIAEALDNYMGWDVYLHA
;
A
#
# COMPACT_ATOMS: atom_id res chain seq x y z
N VAL A 1 17.33 4.16 9.25
CA VAL A 1 16.21 4.53 8.32
C VAL A 1 15.01 5.06 9.13
N PRO A 2 14.20 6.01 8.62
CA PRO A 2 13.16 6.69 9.40
C PRO A 2 11.82 5.92 9.52
N CYS A 3 11.78 4.68 9.05
CA CYS A 3 10.63 3.79 9.00
C CYS A 3 9.73 3.77 10.25
N THR A 4 10.30 3.63 11.46
CA THR A 4 9.51 3.63 12.71
C THR A 4 8.81 4.95 12.95
N LEU A 5 9.47 6.08 12.69
CA LEU A 5 8.84 7.39 12.87
C LEU A 5 7.69 7.58 11.87
N MET A 6 7.89 7.16 10.62
CA MET A 6 6.86 7.21 9.58
C MET A 6 5.66 6.31 9.90
N SER A 7 5.92 5.15 10.50
CA SER A 7 4.88 4.25 11.04
C SER A 7 4.09 4.93 12.16
N MET A 8 4.76 5.57 13.12
CA MET A 8 4.11 6.31 14.21
C MET A 8 3.29 7.50 13.70
N MET A 9 3.79 8.22 12.69
CA MET A 9 3.05 9.31 12.06
C MET A 9 1.77 8.77 11.39
N SER A 10 1.89 7.71 10.59
CA SER A 10 0.74 7.13 9.88
C SER A 10 -0.30 6.57 10.87
N GLU A 11 0.14 5.97 11.98
CA GLU A 11 -0.71 5.55 13.10
C GLU A 11 -1.45 6.74 13.74
N ALA A 12 -0.80 7.89 13.83
CA ALA A 12 -1.37 9.14 14.34
C ALA A 12 -2.20 9.91 13.29
N MET A 13 -2.63 9.26 12.21
CA MET A 13 -3.40 9.86 11.11
C MET A 13 -2.66 10.98 10.35
N VAL A 14 -1.33 10.93 10.36
CA VAL A 14 -0.46 11.80 9.55
C VAL A 14 0.27 10.91 8.54
N PRO A 15 -0.26 10.76 7.30
CA PRO A 15 0.29 9.82 6.35
C PRO A 15 1.75 10.19 6.03
N SER A 16 2.61 9.18 5.85
CA SER A 16 4.03 9.37 5.57
C SER A 16 4.52 8.33 4.56
N ALA A 17 4.62 8.75 3.31
CA ALA A 17 5.03 7.92 2.18
C ALA A 17 6.55 7.80 2.08
N CYS A 18 7.03 6.61 1.72
CA CYS A 18 8.46 6.40 1.47
C CYS A 18 8.89 7.02 0.14
N GLU A 19 10.21 7.15 -0.04
CA GLU A 19 10.82 7.45 -1.35
C GLU A 19 10.33 8.72 -2.04
N VAL A 20 9.79 9.67 -1.26
CA VAL A 20 9.22 10.93 -1.75
C VAL A 20 8.02 10.69 -2.69
N ASP A 21 7.30 9.58 -2.52
CA ASP A 21 6.12 9.24 -3.32
C ASP A 21 4.91 10.10 -2.92
N ILE A 22 4.80 11.29 -3.51
CA ILE A 22 3.75 12.26 -3.20
C ILE A 22 2.36 11.78 -3.65
N THR A 23 2.25 11.07 -4.79
CA THR A 23 0.97 10.55 -5.27
C THR A 23 0.54 9.31 -4.48
N GLY A 24 1.49 8.50 -4.00
CA GLY A 24 1.25 7.48 -2.99
C GLY A 24 0.74 8.06 -1.67
N LEU A 25 1.36 9.14 -1.19
CA LEU A 25 0.91 9.88 0.00
C LEU A 25 -0.53 10.38 -0.13
N LEU A 26 -0.90 10.92 -1.30
CA LEU A 26 -2.25 11.35 -1.58
C LEU A 26 -3.25 10.18 -1.51
N GLY A 27 -2.89 9.02 -2.06
CA GLY A 27 -3.67 7.79 -1.93
C GLY A 27 -3.88 7.38 -0.46
N MET A 28 -2.82 7.44 0.35
CA MET A 28 -2.91 7.16 1.79
C MET A 28 -3.90 8.11 2.50
N TYR A 29 -3.86 9.39 2.15
CA TYR A 29 -4.72 10.41 2.74
C TYR A 29 -6.19 10.26 2.34
N ILE A 30 -6.47 9.97 1.06
CA ILE A 30 -7.83 9.67 0.58
C ILE A 30 -8.43 8.51 1.36
N LEU A 31 -7.67 7.42 1.52
CA LEU A 31 -8.10 6.25 2.30
C LEU A 31 -8.34 6.59 3.77
N GLN A 32 -7.50 7.44 4.38
CA GLN A 32 -7.70 7.90 5.76
C GLN A 32 -8.99 8.70 5.91
N LEU A 33 -9.30 9.60 4.98
CA LEU A 33 -10.53 10.39 4.99
C LEU A 33 -11.78 9.51 4.85
N ALA A 34 -11.75 8.50 3.98
CA ALA A 34 -12.89 7.62 3.73
C ALA A 34 -13.15 6.61 4.87
N SER A 35 -12.08 6.15 5.53
CA SER A 35 -12.14 5.09 6.54
C SER A 35 -12.17 5.60 7.99
N GLY A 36 -11.60 6.79 8.25
CA GLY A 36 -11.30 7.25 9.60
C GLY A 36 -10.15 6.50 10.30
N GLY A 37 -9.43 5.62 9.58
CA GLY A 37 -8.34 4.81 10.12
C GLY A 37 -7.02 5.00 9.35
N PRO A 38 -5.90 4.52 9.89
CA PRO A 38 -4.57 4.72 9.30
C PRO A 38 -4.39 3.95 7.99
N SER A 39 -3.55 4.47 7.10
CA SER A 39 -3.21 3.83 5.81
C SER A 39 -1.73 3.49 5.76
N ALA A 40 -1.39 2.47 5.00
CA ALA A 40 -0.02 2.07 4.68
C ALA A 40 0.29 2.35 3.21
N LEU A 41 1.57 2.49 2.87
CA LEU A 41 2.06 2.40 1.50
C LEU A 41 2.80 1.07 1.36
N LEU A 42 2.50 0.32 0.30
CA LEU A 42 3.03 -1.01 0.04
C LEU A 42 3.39 -1.14 -1.44
N ASP A 43 4.17 -2.16 -1.77
CA ASP A 43 4.63 -2.47 -3.11
C ASP A 43 3.83 -3.65 -3.63
N TRP A 44 3.34 -3.56 -4.87
CA TRP A 44 2.96 -4.76 -5.62
C TRP A 44 4.22 -5.58 -5.89
N ASN A 45 4.38 -6.70 -5.18
CA ASN A 45 5.63 -7.45 -5.23
C ASN A 45 5.55 -8.69 -6.13
N ASN A 46 5.07 -9.83 -5.62
CA ASN A 46 5.05 -11.09 -6.38
C ASN A 46 3.69 -11.79 -6.26
N ASN A 47 3.28 -12.53 -7.29
CA ASN A 47 2.19 -13.50 -7.16
C ASN A 47 2.51 -14.52 -6.06
N TYR A 48 1.49 -14.98 -5.34
CA TYR A 48 1.65 -15.87 -4.20
C TYR A 48 1.12 -17.27 -4.49
N GLY A 49 2.03 -18.24 -4.54
CA GLY A 49 1.68 -19.64 -4.77
C GLY A 49 1.12 -19.87 -6.17
N ALA A 50 0.08 -20.70 -6.26
CA ALA A 50 -0.58 -21.05 -7.52
C ALA A 50 -1.94 -20.35 -7.73
N ASP A 51 -2.37 -19.52 -6.78
CA ASP A 51 -3.63 -18.79 -6.89
C ASP A 51 -3.40 -17.50 -7.68
N PRO A 52 -3.99 -17.35 -8.89
CA PRO A 52 -3.77 -16.17 -9.73
C PRO A 52 -4.32 -14.88 -9.11
N ASP A 53 -5.19 -14.99 -8.11
CA ASP A 53 -5.80 -13.84 -7.42
C ASP A 53 -5.05 -13.43 -6.16
N LYS A 54 -3.89 -14.05 -5.88
CA LYS A 54 -3.08 -13.73 -4.70
C LYS A 54 -1.74 -13.13 -5.07
N CYS A 55 -1.40 -12.05 -4.39
CA CYS A 55 -0.07 -11.46 -4.42
C CYS A 55 0.44 -11.11 -3.03
N VAL A 56 1.75 -10.98 -2.93
CA VAL A 56 2.45 -10.41 -1.78
C VAL A 56 2.46 -8.90 -1.95
N LEU A 57 1.99 -8.20 -0.93
CA LEU A 57 2.28 -6.79 -0.73
C LEU A 57 3.37 -6.69 0.33
N PHE A 58 4.35 -5.82 0.08
CA PHE A 58 5.55 -5.69 0.89
C PHE A 58 5.98 -4.22 0.97
N HIS A 59 6.69 -3.83 2.02
CA HIS A 59 7.52 -2.62 1.99
C HIS A 59 8.69 -2.79 2.96
N CYS A 60 9.79 -2.05 2.72
CA CYS A 60 10.90 -1.94 3.68
C CYS A 60 10.46 -1.51 5.11
N SER A 61 9.27 -0.90 5.21
CA SER A 61 8.32 -0.85 6.33
C SER A 61 8.25 0.40 7.20
N ASN A 62 7.45 1.35 6.70
CA ASN A 62 6.80 2.47 7.37
C ASN A 62 5.31 2.17 7.72
N VAL A 63 4.89 0.91 7.71
CA VAL A 63 3.49 0.50 7.89
C VAL A 63 3.00 0.82 9.31
N PRO A 64 1.76 1.32 9.51
CA PRO A 64 1.21 1.61 10.84
C PRO A 64 1.22 0.38 11.76
N ARG A 65 1.50 0.58 13.05
CA ARG A 65 1.60 -0.50 14.04
C ARG A 65 0.31 -1.30 14.18
N SER A 66 -0.84 -0.68 13.96
CA SER A 66 -2.16 -1.32 14.00
C SER A 66 -2.42 -2.32 12.88
N PHE A 67 -1.65 -2.28 11.78
CA PHE A 67 -1.79 -3.26 10.70
C PHE A 67 -1.25 -4.64 11.10
N PHE A 68 -0.35 -4.71 12.08
CA PHE A 68 0.37 -5.93 12.42
C PHE A 68 -0.28 -6.69 13.58
N LYS A 69 -0.29 -8.02 13.50
CA LYS A 69 -0.57 -8.89 14.67
C LYS A 69 0.48 -8.70 15.76
N SER A 70 1.73 -8.63 15.34
CA SER A 70 2.91 -8.39 16.16
C SER A 70 3.94 -7.70 15.29
N SER A 71 4.67 -6.74 15.86
CA SER A 71 5.77 -6.07 15.17
C SER A 71 6.97 -5.92 16.10
N ARG A 72 8.13 -5.71 15.49
CA ARG A 72 9.40 -5.44 16.18
C ARG A 72 10.20 -4.41 15.37
N MET A 73 11.06 -3.66 16.04
CA MET A 73 12.04 -2.84 15.34
C MET A 73 13.22 -3.72 14.88
N ASP A 74 13.79 -3.41 13.72
CA ASP A 74 15.00 -4.06 13.20
C ASP A 74 15.84 -3.09 12.34
N TYR A 75 16.94 -3.62 11.78
CA TYR A 75 17.68 -3.00 10.70
C TYR A 75 17.02 -3.23 9.33
N GLN A 76 17.33 -2.37 8.37
CA GLN A 76 16.80 -2.42 7.02
C GLN A 76 17.67 -3.37 6.16
N GLU A 77 17.12 -4.53 5.79
CA GLU A 77 17.89 -5.62 5.16
C GLU A 77 18.37 -5.31 3.74
N ILE A 78 17.68 -4.45 2.99
CA ILE A 78 17.98 -4.09 1.60
C ILE A 78 19.30 -3.30 1.50
N ILE A 79 19.50 -2.32 2.37
CA ILE A 79 20.68 -1.43 2.34
C ILE A 79 21.76 -1.82 3.34
N ALA A 80 21.46 -2.68 4.32
CA ALA A 80 22.43 -3.14 5.31
C ALA A 80 23.67 -3.80 4.69
N GLY A 81 23.52 -4.47 3.55
CA GLY A 81 24.65 -5.05 2.83
C GLY A 81 25.63 -4.01 2.27
N ALA A 82 25.15 -2.82 1.94
CA ALA A 82 25.97 -1.75 1.36
C ALA A 82 26.55 -0.79 2.41
N VAL A 83 25.76 -0.43 3.43
CA VAL A 83 26.16 0.59 4.42
C VAL A 83 26.39 0.04 5.83
N GLY A 84 26.22 -1.27 6.04
CA GLY A 84 26.39 -1.93 7.34
C GLY A 84 25.15 -1.83 8.23
N LYS A 85 24.91 -2.88 9.04
CA LYS A 85 23.70 -3.01 9.89
C LYS A 85 23.52 -1.83 10.84
N ASP A 86 24.60 -1.42 11.51
CA ASP A 86 24.59 -0.34 12.51
C ASP A 86 24.06 0.99 11.95
N ASN A 87 24.19 1.21 10.63
CA ASN A 87 23.73 2.41 9.95
C ASN A 87 22.28 2.32 9.42
N THR A 88 21.58 1.21 9.67
CA THR A 88 20.30 0.89 9.02
C THR A 88 19.16 0.52 9.96
N TYR A 89 19.35 0.70 11.27
CA TYR A 89 18.28 0.51 12.26
C TYR A 89 17.10 1.46 12.06
N GLY A 90 15.93 1.02 12.52
CA GLY A 90 14.69 1.81 12.56
C GLY A 90 13.56 1.26 11.69
N THR A 91 13.72 0.12 11.03
CA THR A 91 12.66 -0.57 10.29
C THR A 91 11.63 -1.21 11.23
N VAL A 92 10.35 -1.21 10.87
CA VAL A 92 9.31 -1.95 11.59
C VAL A 92 9.03 -3.27 10.89
N VAL A 93 9.47 -4.39 11.43
CA VAL A 93 9.22 -5.72 10.82
C VAL A 93 7.94 -6.31 11.40
N GLY A 94 7.06 -6.80 10.53
CA GLY A 94 5.80 -7.41 10.94
C GLY A 94 4.99 -7.99 9.78
N ARG A 95 4.15 -8.95 10.12
CA ARG A 95 3.16 -9.52 9.20
C ARG A 95 1.81 -8.84 9.40
N ILE A 96 1.26 -8.31 8.31
CA ILE A 96 -0.05 -7.67 8.27
C ILE A 96 -1.11 -8.69 8.71
N ALA A 97 -2.01 -8.25 9.58
CA ALA A 97 -3.11 -9.06 10.09
C ALA A 97 -4.12 -9.35 8.97
N PRO A 98 -4.71 -10.56 8.92
CA PRO A 98 -5.77 -10.85 7.99
C PRO A 98 -6.96 -9.92 8.20
N GLY A 99 -7.57 -9.49 7.10
CA GLY A 99 -8.67 -8.54 7.14
C GLY A 99 -8.98 -7.96 5.78
N LYS A 100 -10.20 -7.46 5.66
CA LYS A 100 -10.66 -6.74 4.48
C LYS A 100 -9.88 -5.43 4.32
N ALA A 101 -9.57 -5.08 3.09
CA ALA A 101 -8.79 -3.90 2.78
C ALA A 101 -9.25 -3.24 1.47
N THR A 102 -9.05 -1.93 1.42
CA THR A 102 -9.20 -1.11 0.22
C THR A 102 -7.81 -0.67 -0.20
N PHE A 103 -7.49 -0.83 -1.48
CA PHE A 103 -6.27 -0.30 -2.08
C PHE A 103 -6.61 0.90 -2.97
N CYS A 104 -5.72 1.87 -3.03
CA CYS A 104 -5.88 3.08 -3.84
C CYS A 104 -4.51 3.55 -4.32
N ARG A 105 -4.41 3.90 -5.60
CA ARG A 105 -3.23 4.54 -6.18
C ARG A 105 -3.66 5.73 -7.01
N THR A 106 -3.06 6.87 -6.71
CA THR A 106 -3.16 8.07 -7.54
C THR A 106 -1.88 8.25 -8.34
N THR A 107 -1.98 8.85 -9.52
CA THR A 107 -0.86 9.29 -10.35
C THR A 107 -1.26 10.54 -11.13
N THR A 108 -0.30 11.16 -11.80
CA THR A 108 -0.55 12.29 -12.72
C THR A 108 -0.18 11.89 -14.14
N ASP A 109 -1.10 12.12 -15.08
CA ASP A 109 -0.74 12.18 -16.50
C ASP A 109 -0.48 13.65 -16.84
N ASP A 110 0.79 14.02 -16.77
CA ASP A 110 1.25 15.38 -17.03
C ASP A 110 0.99 15.81 -18.48
N SER A 111 0.92 14.87 -19.43
CA SER A 111 0.70 15.17 -20.85
C SER A 111 -0.76 15.50 -21.13
N ALA A 112 -1.69 14.76 -20.50
CA ALA A 112 -3.13 15.04 -20.58
C ALA A 112 -3.59 16.09 -19.57
N GLY A 113 -2.77 16.41 -18.57
CA GLY A 113 -3.10 17.36 -17.51
C GLY A 113 -4.18 16.83 -16.55
N VAL A 114 -4.22 15.52 -16.32
CA VAL A 114 -5.23 14.85 -15.49
C VAL A 114 -4.60 14.09 -14.32
N ILE A 115 -5.39 13.92 -13.27
CA ILE A 115 -5.07 12.99 -12.18
C ILE A 115 -5.84 11.71 -12.47
N SER A 116 -5.12 10.60 -12.52
CA SER A 116 -5.69 9.27 -12.72
C SER A 116 -5.57 8.44 -11.45
N VAL A 117 -6.58 7.62 -11.18
CA VAL A 117 -6.68 6.80 -9.98
C VAL A 117 -7.16 5.41 -10.34
N TYR A 118 -6.59 4.40 -9.68
CA TYR A 118 -7.32 3.14 -9.52
C TYR A 118 -7.60 2.87 -8.05
N VAL A 119 -8.77 2.29 -7.79
CA VAL A 119 -9.22 1.91 -6.45
C VAL A 119 -9.94 0.56 -6.55
N GLY A 120 -9.81 -0.24 -5.50
CA GLY A 120 -10.50 -1.53 -5.42
C GLY A 120 -10.36 -2.15 -4.04
N GLU A 121 -10.94 -3.33 -3.88
CA GLU A 121 -10.96 -4.04 -2.60
C GLU A 121 -10.34 -5.44 -2.70
N GLY A 122 -9.90 -5.93 -1.55
CA GLY A 122 -9.47 -7.31 -1.39
C GLY A 122 -9.38 -7.68 0.07
N GLU A 123 -8.66 -8.78 0.35
CA GLU A 123 -8.50 -9.29 1.71
C GLU A 123 -7.07 -9.73 1.96
N PHE A 124 -6.43 -9.19 2.99
CA PHE A 124 -5.22 -9.80 3.53
C PHE A 124 -5.58 -11.16 4.14
N THR A 125 -4.91 -12.20 3.65
CA THR A 125 -5.17 -13.59 4.00
C THR A 125 -4.28 -14.04 5.17
N ASN A 126 -4.62 -15.21 5.74
CA ASN A 126 -3.80 -15.84 6.77
C ASN A 126 -2.65 -16.72 6.20
N ASP A 127 -2.30 -16.58 4.93
CA ASP A 127 -1.18 -17.26 4.27
C ASP A 127 0.18 -16.90 4.88
N LYS A 128 1.04 -17.91 5.10
CA LYS A 128 2.35 -17.71 5.74
C LYS A 128 3.39 -17.29 4.71
N LEU A 129 4.18 -16.28 5.06
CA LEU A 129 5.35 -15.82 4.33
C LEU A 129 6.44 -15.54 5.34
N ASP A 130 7.66 -16.01 5.08
CA ASP A 130 8.83 -15.69 5.91
C ASP A 130 9.72 -14.73 5.14
N THR A 131 9.73 -13.48 5.60
CA THR A 131 10.48 -12.38 4.99
C THR A 131 10.66 -11.24 6.00
N PHE A 132 11.42 -10.23 5.61
CA PHE A 132 11.66 -9.02 6.39
C PHE A 132 10.63 -7.92 6.09
N GLY A 133 10.77 -6.75 6.71
CA GLY A 133 9.89 -5.60 6.45
C GLY A 133 8.44 -5.81 6.89
N GLY A 134 7.53 -5.07 6.26
CA GLY A 134 6.10 -5.08 6.50
C GLY A 134 5.43 -5.78 5.34
N TYR A 135 4.77 -6.90 5.58
CA TYR A 135 4.31 -7.75 4.49
C TYR A 135 2.98 -8.44 4.77
N GLY A 136 2.25 -8.76 3.71
CA GLY A 136 1.01 -9.54 3.74
C GLY A 136 0.71 -10.17 2.39
N VAL A 137 -0.08 -11.24 2.40
CA VAL A 137 -0.61 -11.83 1.16
C VAL A 137 -2.03 -11.34 0.99
N MET A 138 -2.31 -10.58 -0.07
CA MET A 138 -3.63 -10.08 -0.37
C MET A 138 -4.27 -10.91 -1.48
N LYS A 139 -5.54 -11.26 -1.30
CA LYS A 139 -6.38 -11.83 -2.34
C LYS A 139 -7.25 -10.73 -2.95
N ILE A 140 -7.22 -10.60 -4.26
CA ILE A 140 -7.97 -9.62 -5.05
C ILE A 140 -8.63 -10.38 -6.20
N PRO A 141 -9.97 -10.37 -6.32
CA PRO A 141 -10.65 -10.99 -7.45
C PRO A 141 -10.13 -10.41 -8.78
N ASP A 142 -9.92 -11.27 -9.78
CA ASP A 142 -9.46 -10.86 -11.10
C ASP A 142 -8.14 -10.05 -11.08
N LEU A 143 -7.23 -10.39 -10.16
CA LEU A 143 -5.96 -9.69 -9.96
C LEU A 143 -5.15 -9.57 -11.26
N GLN A 144 -5.21 -10.57 -12.13
CA GLN A 144 -4.47 -10.55 -13.39
C GLN A 144 -4.95 -9.43 -14.32
N ILE A 145 -6.26 -9.12 -14.31
CA ILE A 145 -6.83 -8.00 -15.08
C ILE A 145 -6.35 -6.68 -14.47
N LEU A 146 -6.37 -6.56 -13.15
CA LEU A 146 -5.85 -5.38 -12.44
C LEU A 146 -4.38 -5.14 -12.75
N CYS A 147 -3.52 -6.16 -12.65
CA CYS A 147 -2.10 -6.05 -12.96
C CYS A 147 -1.86 -5.63 -14.41
N GLN A 148 -2.61 -6.20 -15.36
CA GLN A 148 -2.54 -5.80 -16.75
C GLN A 148 -2.93 -4.34 -16.94
N TYR A 149 -4.01 -3.89 -16.30
CA TYR A 149 -4.45 -2.49 -16.32
C TYR A 149 -3.38 -1.56 -15.77
N ILE A 150 -2.84 -1.86 -14.58
CA ILE A 150 -1.76 -1.09 -13.93
C ILE A 150 -0.58 -0.90 -14.89
N CYS A 151 -0.12 -1.97 -15.53
CA CYS A 151 1.01 -1.91 -16.46
C CYS A 151 0.71 -1.14 -17.74
N ILE A 152 -0.48 -1.34 -18.34
CA ILE A 152 -0.87 -0.66 -19.59
C ILE A 152 -1.02 0.84 -19.37
N MET A 153 -1.60 1.23 -18.23
CA MET A 153 -1.85 2.63 -17.90
C MET A 153 -0.64 3.32 -17.25
N GLY A 154 0.46 2.59 -17.00
CA GLY A 154 1.71 3.17 -16.51
C GLY A 154 1.68 3.59 -15.03
N PHE A 155 0.80 2.99 -14.21
CA PHE A 155 0.79 3.24 -12.77
C PHE A 155 2.05 2.71 -12.09
N GLU A 156 2.47 3.39 -11.03
CA GLU A 156 3.63 3.02 -10.25
C GLU A 156 3.37 1.78 -9.37
N HIS A 157 4.45 1.14 -8.90
CA HIS A 157 4.36 -0.10 -8.15
C HIS A 157 3.86 0.08 -6.71
N HIS A 158 4.02 1.27 -6.14
CA HIS A 158 3.50 1.60 -4.82
C HIS A 158 1.98 1.71 -4.86
N VAL A 159 1.33 1.18 -3.85
CA VAL A 159 -0.12 1.25 -3.65
C VAL A 159 -0.42 1.56 -2.19
N ALA A 160 -1.32 2.52 -1.97
CA ALA A 160 -1.79 2.82 -0.62
C ALA A 160 -2.88 1.82 -0.23
N VAL A 161 -2.88 1.38 1.02
CA VAL A 161 -3.82 0.36 1.54
C VAL A 161 -4.35 0.77 2.90
N ASN A 162 -5.64 0.52 3.14
CA ASN A 162 -6.32 0.74 4.40
C ASN A 162 -7.19 -0.46 4.76
N LEU A 163 -7.27 -0.81 6.05
CA LEU A 163 -8.04 -1.95 6.55
C LEU A 163 -9.54 -1.64 6.66
N SER A 164 -10.16 -1.27 5.55
CA SER A 164 -11.60 -1.00 5.42
C SER A 164 -12.12 -1.41 4.03
N GLN A 165 -13.42 -1.28 3.80
CA GLN A 165 -14.07 -1.47 2.49
C GLN A 165 -14.79 -0.17 2.12
N LYS A 166 -14.12 0.65 1.31
CA LYS A 166 -14.55 2.00 0.94
C LYS A 166 -14.31 2.31 -0.54
N ALA A 167 -14.04 1.32 -1.39
CA ALA A 167 -13.70 1.57 -2.80
C ALA A 167 -14.80 2.35 -3.53
N ASP A 168 -16.06 1.96 -3.38
CA ASP A 168 -17.20 2.62 -4.02
C ASP A 168 -17.31 4.11 -3.64
N ALA A 169 -17.20 4.41 -2.35
CA ALA A 169 -17.29 5.78 -1.86
C ALA A 169 -16.12 6.65 -2.31
N ILE A 170 -14.92 6.06 -2.40
CA ILE A 170 -13.74 6.74 -2.93
C ILE A 170 -13.91 6.98 -4.42
N ALA A 171 -14.33 5.98 -5.19
CA ALA A 171 -14.54 6.11 -6.62
C ALA A 171 -15.58 7.21 -6.92
N GLU A 172 -16.72 7.20 -6.22
CA GLU A 172 -17.74 8.24 -6.36
C GLU A 172 -17.19 9.64 -6.03
N ALA A 173 -16.45 9.77 -4.92
CA ALA A 173 -15.88 11.05 -4.50
C ALA A 173 -14.92 11.63 -5.55
N LEU A 174 -14.01 10.81 -6.06
CA LEU A 174 -12.94 11.24 -6.96
C LEU A 174 -13.44 11.46 -8.39
N ASP A 175 -14.36 10.63 -8.88
CA ASP A 175 -14.96 10.82 -10.20
C ASP A 175 -15.97 11.97 -10.18
N ASN A 176 -17.09 11.82 -9.47
CA ASN A 176 -18.23 12.74 -9.58
C ASN A 176 -17.96 14.15 -9.05
N TYR A 177 -17.13 14.29 -8.01
CA TYR A 177 -16.94 15.59 -7.33
C TYR A 177 -15.59 16.23 -7.64
N MET A 178 -14.55 15.42 -7.85
CA MET A 178 -13.22 15.95 -8.19
C MET A 178 -12.95 15.96 -9.70
N GLY A 179 -13.74 15.22 -10.50
CA GLY A 179 -13.59 15.14 -11.95
C GLY A 179 -12.30 14.46 -12.38
N TRP A 180 -11.82 13.48 -11.59
CA TRP A 180 -10.61 12.72 -11.90
C TRP A 180 -10.92 11.53 -12.80
N ASP A 181 -9.90 11.01 -13.48
CA ASP A 181 -10.01 9.76 -14.23
C ASP A 181 -9.89 8.58 -13.25
N VAL A 182 -10.97 7.84 -13.05
CA VAL A 182 -11.06 6.81 -12.01
C VAL A 182 -11.40 5.45 -12.58
N TYR A 183 -10.54 4.48 -12.30
CA TYR A 183 -10.81 3.05 -12.50
C TYR A 183 -11.18 2.39 -11.17
N LEU A 184 -12.44 1.96 -11.06
CA LEU A 184 -12.89 1.09 -9.97
C LEU A 184 -12.73 -0.37 -10.39
N HIS A 185 -11.85 -1.09 -9.69
CA HIS A 185 -11.69 -2.54 -9.83
C HIS A 185 -12.69 -3.27 -8.94
N ALA A 186 -13.71 -3.89 -9.55
CA ALA A 186 -14.82 -4.56 -8.86
C ALA A 186 -15.29 -5.82 -9.60
#